data_AF-A0A928M656-F1
#
_entry.id   AF-A0A928M656-F1
#
_cell.length_a   1.000
_cell.length_b   1.000
_cell.length_c   1.000
_cell.angle_alpha   90.00
_cell.angle_beta   90.00
_cell.angle_gamma   90.00
#
_symmetry.space_group_name_H-M   'P 1'
#
loop_
_entity.id
_entity.type
_entity.pdbx_description
1 polymer ?
#
loop_
_entity_poly.entity_id
_entity_poly.type
_entity_poly.pdbx_seq_one_letter_code
_entity_poly.pdbx_strand_id
1 'polypeptide(L)'
;MINHILLEVFCLKNADFNVNKPLPKYCANADCPSYECIRRKCPFLDFTSCENTLCYINEKSEMEEGILFGGDMESDGDNKHNIERWKQISFNAIIASYEEYMRQKSNE
;
A
#
# COMPACT_ATOMS: atom_id res chain seq x y z
N MET A 1 15.52 7.04 -5.07
CA MET A 1 15.59 5.73 -4.40
C MET A 1 14.21 5.10 -4.53
N ILE A 2 14.07 3.96 -5.20
CA ILE A 2 12.78 3.29 -5.33
C ILE A 2 12.72 2.28 -4.19
N ASN A 3 11.85 2.54 -3.20
CA ASN A 3 11.52 1.53 -2.19
C ASN A 3 10.66 0.47 -2.89
N HIS A 4 11.23 -0.70 -3.14
CA HIS A 4 10.49 -1.83 -3.67
C HIS A 4 9.58 -2.37 -2.56
N ILE A 5 8.27 -2.21 -2.72
CA ILE A 5 7.27 -2.84 -1.86
C ILE A 5 7.13 -4.29 -2.31
N LEU A 6 7.25 -5.23 -1.38
CA LEU A 6 6.93 -6.63 -1.59
C LEU A 6 5.40 -6.73 -1.73
N LEU A 7 4.89 -6.68 -2.96
CA LEU A 7 3.47 -6.89 -3.24
C LEU A 7 3.27 -8.36 -3.59
N GLU A 8 2.36 -9.01 -2.89
CA GLU A 8 1.79 -10.28 -3.37
C GLU A 8 1.06 -9.98 -4.69
N VAL A 9 1.44 -10.70 -5.73
CA VAL A 9 0.93 -10.52 -7.09
C VAL A 9 0.01 -11.68 -7.40
N PHE A 10 -1.21 -11.39 -7.85
CA PHE A 10 -2.19 -12.42 -8.20
C PHE A 10 -2.80 -12.21 -9.58
N CYS A 11 -3.35 -13.29 -10.12
CA CYS A 11 -4.01 -13.33 -11.41
C CYS A 11 -5.53 -13.44 -11.20
N LEU A 12 -6.27 -12.42 -11.60
CA LEU A 12 -7.73 -12.38 -11.56
C LEU A 12 -8.41 -13.06 -12.74
N LYS A 13 -7.67 -13.77 -13.60
CA LYS A 13 -8.24 -14.42 -14.80
C LYS A 13 -9.33 -15.44 -14.45
N ASN A 14 -9.17 -16.11 -13.31
CA ASN A 14 -10.07 -17.15 -12.82
C ASN A 14 -11.16 -16.62 -11.89
N ALA A 15 -11.19 -15.30 -11.63
CA ALA A 15 -12.29 -14.69 -10.88
C ALA A 15 -13.59 -14.69 -11.72
N ASP A 16 -14.74 -14.79 -11.06
CA ASP A 16 -16.07 -14.98 -11.70
C ASP A 16 -16.36 -13.94 -12.79
N PHE A 17 -15.92 -12.69 -12.60
CA PHE A 17 -16.12 -11.58 -13.54
C PHE A 17 -15.16 -11.58 -14.75
N ASN A 18 -14.17 -12.47 -14.78
CA ASN A 18 -13.15 -12.57 -15.84
C ASN A 18 -13.10 -13.95 -16.51
N VAL A 19 -13.86 -14.93 -16.03
CA VAL A 19 -13.82 -16.33 -16.51
C VAL A 19 -13.99 -16.42 -18.03
N ASN A 20 -14.90 -15.63 -18.61
CA ASN A 20 -15.21 -15.61 -20.04
C ASN A 20 -14.26 -14.74 -20.88
N LYS A 21 -13.39 -13.93 -20.26
CA LYS A 21 -12.46 -13.07 -20.99
C LYS A 21 -11.25 -13.90 -21.46
N PRO A 22 -10.78 -13.74 -22.71
CA PRO A 22 -9.65 -14.49 -23.21
C PRO A 22 -8.34 -14.10 -22.51
N LEU A 23 -7.44 -15.06 -22.33
CA LEU A 23 -6.07 -14.77 -21.91
C LEU A 23 -5.34 -13.96 -22.99
N PRO A 24 -4.55 -12.93 -22.63
CA PRO A 24 -3.67 -12.28 -23.58
C PRO A 24 -2.67 -13.26 -24.16
N LYS A 25 -2.29 -13.08 -25.44
CA LYS A 25 -1.34 -13.97 -26.13
C LYS A 25 0.04 -14.09 -25.46
N TYR A 26 0.42 -13.11 -24.64
CA TYR A 26 1.69 -13.10 -23.91
C TYR A 26 1.62 -13.83 -22.55
N CYS A 27 0.44 -14.27 -22.12
CA CYS A 27 0.27 -15.04 -20.88
C CYS A 27 0.38 -16.54 -21.17
N ALA A 28 1.27 -17.24 -20.47
CA ALA A 28 1.46 -18.68 -20.62
C ALA A 28 0.38 -19.50 -19.89
N ASN A 29 -0.02 -19.08 -18.68
CA ASN A 29 -1.12 -19.68 -17.92
C ASN A 29 -1.81 -18.62 -17.04
N ALA A 30 -2.95 -19.00 -16.46
CA ALA A 30 -3.74 -18.15 -15.57
C ALA A 30 -3.36 -18.32 -14.08
N ASP A 31 -2.48 -19.27 -13.76
CA ASP A 31 -2.22 -19.69 -12.38
C ASP A 31 -1.08 -18.90 -11.73
N CYS A 32 -0.14 -18.38 -12.53
CA CYS A 32 1.01 -17.64 -12.02
C CYS A 32 1.30 -16.38 -12.86
N PRO A 33 1.10 -15.18 -12.30
CA PRO A 33 1.55 -13.94 -12.93
C PRO A 33 3.06 -14.00 -13.22
N SER A 34 3.44 -13.70 -14.46
CA SER A 34 4.86 -13.61 -14.85
C SER A 34 5.34 -12.16 -14.91
N TYR A 35 6.65 -11.97 -15.04
CA TYR A 35 7.25 -10.65 -15.30
C TYR A 35 6.62 -9.95 -16.52
N GLU A 36 6.22 -10.71 -17.56
CA GLU A 36 5.55 -10.13 -18.72
C GLU A 36 4.18 -9.56 -18.36
N CYS A 37 3.47 -10.11 -17.37
CA CYS A 37 2.21 -9.55 -16.88
C CYS A 37 2.44 -8.17 -16.27
N ILE A 38 3.50 -8.00 -15.47
CA ILE A 38 3.88 -6.71 -14.87
C ILE A 38 4.31 -5.72 -15.96
N ARG A 39 5.26 -6.13 -16.81
CA ARG A 39 5.83 -5.28 -17.86
C ARG A 39 4.78 -4.76 -18.84
N ARG A 40 3.78 -5.58 -19.17
CA ARG A 40 2.72 -5.26 -20.13
C ARG A 40 1.42 -4.75 -19.49
N LYS A 41 1.38 -4.56 -18.17
CA LYS A 41 0.19 -4.15 -17.42
C LYS A 41 -1.03 -5.03 -17.76
N CYS A 42 -0.87 -6.34 -17.54
CA CYS A 42 -1.91 -7.32 -17.85
C CYS A 42 -3.24 -6.95 -17.19
N PRO A 43 -4.39 -7.03 -17.91
CA PRO A 43 -5.70 -6.66 -17.36
C PRO A 43 -6.20 -7.59 -16.24
N PHE A 44 -5.55 -8.75 -16.08
CA PHE A 44 -5.84 -9.70 -15.00
C PHE A 44 -4.82 -9.63 -13.88
N LEU A 45 -3.82 -8.75 -13.98
CA LEU A 45 -2.82 -8.57 -12.93
C LEU A 45 -3.42 -7.68 -11.84
N ASP A 46 -3.33 -8.13 -10.60
CA ASP A 46 -3.71 -7.33 -9.45
C ASP A 46 -2.77 -7.64 -8.27
N PHE A 47 -2.84 -6.80 -7.24
CA PHE A 47 -1.90 -6.77 -6.14
C PHE A 47 -2.64 -6.70 -4.81
N THR A 48 -2.06 -7.29 -3.76
CA THR A 48 -2.61 -7.11 -2.43
C THR A 48 -2.45 -5.63 -2.07
N SER A 49 -3.58 -4.93 -1.94
CA SER A 49 -3.58 -3.57 -1.42
C SER A 49 -3.30 -3.64 0.07
N CYS A 50 -2.22 -3.00 0.51
CA CYS A 50 -2.05 -2.69 1.92
C CYS A 50 -2.79 -1.39 2.22
N GLU A 51 -3.44 -1.32 3.38
CA GLU A 51 -3.97 -0.05 3.87
C GLU A 51 -2.83 0.97 3.97
N ASN A 52 -3.15 2.24 3.74
CA ASN A 52 -2.20 3.29 4.07
C ASN A 52 -1.87 3.14 5.56
N THR A 53 -0.59 2.98 5.87
CA THR A 53 -0.13 2.71 7.23
C THR A 53 1.19 3.42 7.48
N LEU A 54 1.30 4.13 8.60
CA LEU A 54 2.58 4.57 9.13
C LEU A 54 3.12 3.45 10.01
N CYS A 55 4.27 2.90 9.65
CA CYS A 55 4.83 1.74 10.35
C CYS A 55 6.24 1.97 10.86
N TYR A 56 6.53 1.39 12.02
CA TYR A 56 7.88 1.14 12.48
C TYR A 56 8.32 -0.22 11.92
N ILE A 57 9.37 -0.18 11.10
CA ILE A 57 9.99 -1.38 10.52
C ILE A 57 11.26 -1.69 11.30
N ASN A 58 11.37 -2.91 11.80
CA ASN A 58 12.52 -3.35 12.57
C ASN A 58 13.73 -3.69 11.67
N GLU A 59 14.84 -4.08 12.29
CA GLU A 59 16.09 -4.40 11.60
C GLU A 59 15.96 -5.60 10.63
N LYS A 60 14.91 -6.42 10.78
CA LYS A 60 14.62 -7.56 9.93
C LYS A 60 13.68 -7.23 8.77
N SER A 61 13.33 -5.96 8.58
CA SER A 61 12.33 -5.52 7.61
C SER A 61 10.91 -6.03 7.89
N GLU A 62 10.61 -6.32 9.16
CA GLU A 62 9.27 -6.71 9.62
C GLU A 62 8.58 -5.50 10.27
N MET A 63 7.25 -5.41 10.12
CA MET A 63 6.45 -4.42 10.85
C MET A 63 6.30 -4.87 12.30
N GLU A 64 6.81 -4.08 13.24
CA GLU A 64 6.60 -4.32 14.68
C GLU A 64 5.39 -3.54 15.20
N GLU A 65 5.25 -2.29 14.78
CA GLU A 65 4.14 -1.42 15.19
C GLU A 65 3.61 -0.64 13.98
N GLY A 66 2.29 -0.51 13.90
CA GLY A 66 1.60 0.10 12.78
C GLY A 66 0.47 1.01 13.23
N ILE A 67 0.53 2.28 12.82
CA ILE A 67 -0.59 3.21 12.90
C ILE A 67 -1.33 3.12 11.56
N LEU A 68 -2.38 2.31 11.56
CA LEU A 68 -3.32 2.23 10.46
C LEU A 68 -4.08 3.55 10.39
N PHE A 69 -4.31 4.06 9.18
CA PHE A 69 -5.11 5.28 9.01
C PHE A 69 -6.61 5.08 9.30
N GLY A 70 -7.01 3.88 9.77
CA GLY A 70 -8.38 3.54 10.12
C GLY A 70 -9.32 3.56 8.91
N GLY A 71 -10.40 2.78 8.96
CA GLY A 71 -11.48 2.86 7.97
C GLY A 71 -12.19 4.22 7.90
N ASP A 72 -11.81 5.17 8.76
CA ASP A 72 -12.38 6.51 8.90
C ASP A 72 -11.80 7.54 7.89
N MET A 73 -10.75 7.18 7.13
CA MET A 73 -10.40 7.96 5.95
C MET A 73 -11.42 7.70 4.84
N GLU A 74 -12.54 8.42 4.89
CA GLU A 74 -13.55 8.39 3.82
C GLU A 74 -12.87 8.67 2.48
N SER A 75 -12.86 7.65 1.61
CA SER A 75 -12.45 7.83 0.23
C SER A 75 -13.61 8.46 -0.53
N ASP A 76 -13.82 9.76 -0.35
CA ASP A 76 -14.51 10.53 -1.38
C ASP A 76 -13.69 10.32 -2.67
N GLY A 77 -14.33 9.78 -3.71
CA GLY A 77 -13.73 9.06 -4.84
C GLY A 77 -12.70 9.80 -5.72
N ASP A 78 -12.11 10.89 -5.25
CA ASP A 78 -11.06 11.68 -5.90
C ASP A 78 -9.84 11.94 -4.96
N ASN A 79 -9.44 10.90 -4.22
CA ASN A 79 -8.43 11.00 -3.16
C ASN A 79 -6.99 11.34 -3.63
N LYS A 80 -6.74 11.44 -4.95
CA LYS A 80 -5.45 11.91 -5.47
C LYS A 80 -5.14 13.36 -5.09
N HIS A 81 -6.16 14.17 -4.82
CA HIS A 81 -5.99 15.60 -4.52
C HIS A 81 -5.71 15.90 -3.04
N ASN A 82 -5.81 14.93 -2.12
CA ASN A 82 -5.67 15.17 -0.68
C ASN A 82 -4.46 14.50 -0.03
N ILE A 83 -3.68 13.69 -0.74
CA ILE A 83 -2.52 12.98 -0.17
C ILE A 83 -1.52 13.94 0.48
N GLU A 84 -1.21 15.07 -0.17
CA GLU A 84 -0.22 16.00 0.36
C GLU A 84 -0.73 16.73 1.61
N ARG A 85 -2.03 17.03 1.65
CA ARG A 85 -2.69 17.59 2.82
C ARG A 85 -2.66 16.60 3.99
N TRP A 86 -2.94 15.33 3.74
CA TRP A 86 -2.86 14.29 4.75
C TRP A 86 -1.45 14.10 5.29
N LYS A 87 -0.43 14.06 4.41
CA LYS A 87 0.97 14.03 4.83
C LYS A 87 1.30 15.20 5.75
N GLN A 88 0.88 16.41 5.41
CA GLN A 88 1.15 17.59 6.22
C GLN A 88 0.47 17.50 7.60
N ILE A 89 -0.78 17.03 7.67
CA ILE A 89 -1.51 16.84 8.92
C ILE A 89 -0.79 15.80 9.80
N SER A 90 -0.46 14.64 9.23
CA SER A 90 0.25 13.58 9.97
C SER A 90 1.61 14.05 10.46
N PHE A 91 2.38 14.76 9.63
CA PHE A 91 3.69 15.27 10.00
C PHE A 91 3.61 16.25 11.17
N ASN A 92 2.64 17.17 11.13
CA ASN A 92 2.42 18.13 12.22
C ASN A 92 2.03 17.42 13.53
N ALA A 93 1.18 16.39 13.46
CA ALA A 93 0.78 15.61 14.63
C ALA A 93 1.96 14.82 15.24
N ILE A 94 2.83 14.26 14.40
CA ILE A 94 4.06 13.57 14.84
C ILE A 94 5.01 14.54 15.54
N ILE A 95 5.24 15.72 14.97
CA ILE A 95 6.09 16.75 15.59
C ILE A 95 5.53 17.15 16.95
N ALA A 96 4.24 17.48 17.02
CA ALA A 96 3.60 17.89 18.27
C ALA A 96 3.73 16.82 19.36
N SER A 97 3.52 15.55 18.99
CA SER A 97 3.65 14.41 19.90
C SER A 97 5.10 14.20 20.36
N TYR A 98 6.07 14.36 19.45
CA TYR A 98 7.49 14.26 19.78
C TYR A 98 7.94 15.39 20.72
N GLU A 99 7.53 16.63 20.45
CA GLU A 99 7.82 17.76 21.33
C GLU A 99 7.21 17.57 22.72
N GLU A 100 5.99 17.04 22.80
CA GLU A 100 5.35 16.68 24.06
C GLU A 100 6.15 15.63 24.82
N TYR A 101 6.55 14.55 24.16
CA TYR A 101 7.41 13.52 24.75
C TYR A 101 8.74 14.11 25.26
N MET A 102 9.40 14.96 24.47
CA MET A 102 10.67 15.59 24.86
C MET A 102 10.51 16.53 26.06
N ARG A 103 9.37 17.23 26.17
CA ARG A 103 9.04 18.05 27.36
C ARG A 103 8.84 17.17 28.60
N GLN A 104 8.13 16.05 28.47
CA GLN A 104 7.92 15.12 29.57
C GLN A 104 9.24 14.52 30.06
N LYS A 105 10.08 14.04 29.12
CA LYS A 105 11.42 13.50 29.41
C LYS A 105 12.37 14.50 30.07
N SER A 106 12.24 15.79 29.78
CA SER A 106 13.08 16.85 30.39
C SER A 106 12.63 17.22 31.81
N ASN A 107 11.44 16.78 32.23
CA ASN A 107 10.88 16.99 33.56
C ASN A 107 10.99 15.75 34.47
N GLU A 108 11.61 14.66 33.98
CA GLU A 108 12.03 13.47 34.74
C GLU A 108 13.49 13.61 35.18
#